data_AF-A0A3S1BTD1-F1
#
_entry.id   AF-A0A3S1BTD1-F1
#
_cell.length_a   1.000
_cell.length_b   1.000
_cell.length_c   1.000
_cell.angle_alpha   90.00
_cell.angle_beta   90.00
_cell.angle_gamma   90.00
#
_symmetry.space_group_name_H-M   'P 1'
#
loop_
_entity.id
_entity.type
_entity.pdbx_description
1 polymer ?
#
loop_
_entity_poly.entity_id
_entity_poly.type
_entity_poly.pdbx_seq_one_letter_code
_entity_poly.pdbx_strand_id
1 'polypeptide(L)'
;MYPPMYQVFIMTLITKLCSNNGSHWSLACKVNDGSTSLDVDISNGILRGLIGFSAEDSIAMRQRFKSEPEVKEVFAKGLSQCQSKLISGRGGCLVELEPASRNSHGNRPVIVNFQLLLS
;
A
#
# COMPACT_ATOMS: atom_id res chain seq x y z
N MET A 1 22.71 -13.07 -3.29
CA MET A 1 21.76 -13.63 -2.31
C MET A 1 20.45 -12.91 -2.52
N TYR A 2 19.34 -13.60 -2.81
CA TYR A 2 18.05 -12.94 -2.97
C TYR A 2 17.55 -12.45 -1.59
N PRO A 3 16.91 -11.29 -1.51
CA PRO A 3 16.34 -10.81 -0.25
C PRO A 3 15.27 -11.80 0.27
N PRO A 4 15.18 -12.02 1.59
CA PRO A 4 14.24 -12.98 2.16
C PRO A 4 12.79 -12.50 1.99
N MET A 5 11.91 -13.42 1.59
CA MET A 5 10.46 -13.21 1.59
C MET A 5 9.84 -13.86 2.83
N TYR A 6 8.92 -13.14 3.48
CA TYR A 6 8.23 -13.56 4.69
C TYR A 6 6.76 -13.82 4.38
N GLN A 7 6.23 -14.95 4.84
CA GLN A 7 4.80 -15.19 4.82
C GLN A 7 4.14 -14.48 6.01
N VAL A 8 3.22 -13.57 5.72
CA VAL A 8 2.53 -12.76 6.74
C VAL A 8 1.05 -12.60 6.41
N PHE A 9 0.27 -12.23 7.42
CA PHE A 9 -1.12 -11.81 7.31
C PHE A 9 -1.21 -10.32 7.62
N ILE A 10 -1.91 -9.55 6.78
CA ILE A 10 -2.27 -8.18 7.13
C ILE A 10 -3.34 -8.24 8.22
N MET A 11 -3.09 -7.66 9.39
CA MET A 11 -4.09 -7.62 10.48
C MET A 11 -5.03 -6.41 10.30
N THR A 12 -4.46 -5.22 10.26
CA THR A 12 -5.20 -3.95 10.16
C THR A 12 -4.36 -2.88 9.49
N LEU A 13 -5.04 -1.89 8.89
CA LEU A 13 -4.41 -0.62 8.53
C LEU A 13 -4.23 0.22 9.80
N ILE A 14 -3.08 0.87 9.93
CA ILE A 14 -2.74 1.74 11.07
C ILE A 14 -3.03 3.20 10.69
N THR A 15 -2.78 3.57 9.44
CA THR A 15 -3.06 4.92 8.94
C THR A 15 -4.10 4.88 7.82
N LYS A 16 -4.64 6.05 7.48
CA LYS A 16 -5.39 6.26 6.24
C LYS A 16 -4.40 6.39 5.07
N LEU A 17 -4.83 5.97 3.88
CA LEU A 17 -4.08 6.24 2.65
C LEU A 17 -3.96 7.76 2.44
N CYS A 18 -2.73 8.26 2.36
CA CYS A 18 -2.44 9.69 2.15
C CYS A 18 -1.67 9.87 0.84
N SER A 19 -2.01 10.89 0.07
CA SER A 19 -1.29 11.26 -1.17
C SER A 19 -0.15 12.25 -0.95
N ASN A 20 0.07 12.72 0.30
CA ASN A 20 1.13 13.65 0.68
C ASN A 20 1.29 14.82 -0.31
N ASN A 21 0.18 15.52 -0.59
CA ASN A 21 0.10 16.61 -1.55
C ASN A 21 0.60 16.28 -2.96
N GLY A 22 0.46 15.01 -3.38
CA GLY A 22 0.85 14.52 -4.69
C GLY A 22 2.25 13.90 -4.74
N SER A 23 3.07 14.05 -3.69
CA SER A 23 4.46 13.56 -3.72
C SER A 23 4.57 12.03 -3.73
N HIS A 24 3.78 11.34 -2.91
CA HIS A 24 3.79 9.89 -2.81
C HIS A 24 2.57 9.36 -2.06
N TRP A 25 2.22 8.10 -2.31
CA TRP A 25 1.29 7.35 -1.48
C TRP A 25 1.99 6.87 -0.21
N SER A 26 1.34 7.05 0.93
CA SER A 26 1.78 6.48 2.21
C SER A 26 0.62 5.75 2.90
N LEU A 27 0.91 4.54 3.37
CA LEU A 27 -0.01 3.72 4.14
C LEU A 27 0.79 2.81 5.07
N ALA A 28 0.39 2.76 6.33
CA ALA A 28 0.95 1.83 7.33
C ALA A 28 -0.07 0.75 7.67
N CYS A 29 0.42 -0.46 7.91
CA CYS A 29 -0.38 -1.58 8.37
C CYS A 29 0.36 -2.39 9.43
N LYS A 30 -0.39 -3.20 10.17
CA LYS A 30 0.15 -4.20 11.08
C LYS A 30 0.12 -5.55 10.38
N VAL A 31 1.25 -6.23 10.31
CA VAL A 31 1.37 -7.60 9.80
C VAL A 31 1.66 -8.57 10.95
N ASN A 32 1.36 -9.85 10.75
CA ASN A 32 1.69 -10.93 11.69
C ASN A 32 2.12 -12.18 10.92
N ASP A 33 3.16 -12.87 11.38
CA ASP A 33 3.74 -14.06 10.72
C ASP A 33 3.28 -15.39 11.35
N GLY A 34 2.35 -15.34 12.30
CA GLY A 34 1.93 -16.47 13.13
C GLY A 34 2.57 -16.48 14.52
N SER A 35 3.65 -15.74 14.74
CA SER A 35 4.35 -15.65 16.04
C SER A 35 4.30 -14.24 16.63
N THR A 36 4.61 -13.22 15.84
CA THR A 36 4.67 -11.83 16.30
C THR A 36 4.00 -10.87 15.33
N SER A 37 3.63 -9.69 15.82
CA SER A 37 3.09 -8.61 15.02
C SER A 37 4.10 -7.49 14.85
N LEU A 38 4.11 -6.90 13.66
CA LEU A 38 5.00 -5.81 13.30
C LEU A 38 4.23 -4.71 12.56
N ASP A 39 4.44 -3.47 12.98
CA ASP A 39 3.94 -2.29 12.27
C ASP A 39 4.91 -1.97 11.13
N VAL A 40 4.41 -1.90 9.91
CA VAL A 40 5.19 -1.69 8.68
C VAL A 40 4.54 -0.62 7.82
N ASP A 41 5.36 0.07 7.03
CA ASP A 41 4.89 0.94 5.97
C ASP A 41 4.85 0.16 4.65
N ILE A 42 3.94 0.53 3.74
CA ILE A 42 3.88 -0.04 2.39
C ILE A 42 4.54 0.96 1.45
N SER A 43 5.52 0.50 0.66
CA SER A 43 6.23 1.37 -0.26
C SER A 43 5.29 2.07 -1.25
N ASN A 44 5.66 3.31 -1.62
CA ASN A 44 4.95 4.09 -2.64
C ASN A 44 4.81 3.32 -3.97
N GLY A 45 5.84 2.54 -4.35
CA GLY A 45 5.84 1.73 -5.56
C GLY A 45 4.72 0.69 -5.57
N ILE A 46 4.57 -0.06 -4.46
CA ILE A 46 3.48 -1.03 -4.31
C ILE A 46 2.12 -0.34 -4.32
N LEU A 47 1.94 0.72 -3.54
CA LEU A 47 0.66 1.43 -3.47
C LEU A 47 0.25 1.97 -4.83
N ARG A 48 1.18 2.58 -5.58
CA ARG A 48 0.96 3.01 -6.96
C ARG A 48 0.56 1.84 -7.86
N GLY A 49 1.24 0.69 -7.75
CA GLY A 49 0.92 -0.51 -8.53
C GLY A 49 -0.47 -1.09 -8.22
N LEU A 50 -0.86 -1.10 -6.95
CA LEU A 50 -2.18 -1.58 -6.49
C LEU A 50 -3.32 -0.62 -6.85
N ILE A 51 -3.07 0.69 -6.83
CA ILE A 51 -4.06 1.74 -7.14
C ILE A 51 -4.20 1.94 -8.67
N GLY A 52 -3.10 1.78 -9.41
CA GLY A 52 -3.05 1.99 -10.85
C GLY A 52 -2.69 3.42 -11.29
N PHE A 53 -2.46 4.35 -10.35
CA PHE A 53 -2.03 5.73 -10.64
C PHE A 53 -1.19 6.31 -9.50
N SER A 54 -0.38 7.33 -9.80
CA SER A 54 0.48 7.98 -8.82
C SER A 54 -0.27 8.94 -7.90
N ALA A 55 0.38 9.36 -6.82
CA ALA A 55 -0.18 10.39 -5.93
C ALA A 55 -0.35 11.73 -6.67
N GLU A 56 0.55 12.06 -7.60
CA GLU A 56 0.47 13.26 -8.43
C GLU A 56 -0.72 13.20 -9.38
N ASP A 57 -0.89 12.08 -10.10
CA ASP A 57 -2.05 11.83 -10.96
C ASP A 57 -3.36 11.98 -10.16
N SER A 58 -3.37 11.53 -8.90
CA SER A 58 -4.52 11.63 -8.01
C SER A 58 -4.99 13.08 -7.81
N ILE A 59 -4.06 14.05 -7.79
CA ILE A 59 -4.37 15.48 -7.67
C ILE A 59 -4.95 16.00 -8.98
N ALA A 60 -4.34 15.68 -10.12
CA ALA A 60 -4.81 16.08 -11.45
C ALA A 60 -6.20 15.48 -11.75
N MET A 61 -6.44 14.21 -11.40
CA MET A 61 -7.74 13.56 -11.57
C MET A 61 -8.83 14.25 -10.75
N ARG A 62 -8.55 14.59 -9.49
CA ARG A 62 -9.51 15.26 -8.59
C ARG A 62 -9.96 16.62 -9.13
N GLN A 63 -9.10 17.35 -9.83
CA GLN A 63 -9.46 18.62 -10.48
C GLN A 63 -10.49 18.43 -11.60
N ARG A 64 -10.47 17.27 -12.28
CA ARG A 64 -11.35 16.91 -13.40
C ARG A 64 -12.67 16.27 -12.97
N PHE A 65 -12.86 15.90 -11.71
CA PHE A 65 -14.08 15.22 -11.24
C PHE A 65 -15.38 15.98 -11.50
N LYS A 66 -15.33 17.31 -11.62
CA LYS A 66 -16.52 18.12 -11.91
C LYS A 66 -16.93 18.06 -13.37
N SER A 67 -15.95 17.96 -14.28
CA SER A 67 -16.17 17.99 -15.73
C SER A 67 -16.23 16.59 -16.35
N GLU A 68 -15.61 15.60 -15.70
CA GLU A 68 -15.41 14.26 -16.26
C GLU A 68 -15.78 13.18 -15.21
N PRO A 69 -17.05 12.77 -15.14
CA PRO A 69 -17.52 11.74 -14.20
C PRO A 69 -16.79 10.40 -14.31
N GLU A 70 -16.38 10.02 -15.51
CA GLU A 70 -15.62 8.81 -15.80
C GLU A 70 -14.25 8.80 -15.09
N VAL A 71 -13.61 9.97 -14.94
CA VAL A 71 -12.34 10.10 -14.20
C VAL A 71 -12.56 9.81 -12.72
N LYS A 72 -13.70 10.23 -12.17
CA LYS A 72 -14.08 9.94 -10.79
C LYS A 72 -14.34 8.44 -10.58
N GLU A 73 -14.95 7.77 -11.55
CA GLU A 73 -15.17 6.32 -11.50
C GLU A 73 -13.85 5.54 -11.56
N VAL A 74 -12.95 5.89 -12.47
CA VAL A 74 -11.61 5.30 -12.57
C VAL A 74 -10.84 5.50 -11.26
N PHE A 75 -10.89 6.70 -10.69
CA PHE A 75 -10.27 7.00 -9.41
C PHE A 75 -10.80 6.12 -8.28
N ALA A 76 -12.13 6.04 -8.14
CA ALA A 76 -12.77 5.23 -7.10
C ALA A 76 -12.46 3.74 -7.28
N LYS A 77 -12.43 3.25 -8.52
CA LYS A 77 -12.08 1.87 -8.86
C LYS A 77 -10.65 1.54 -8.45
N GLY A 78 -9.67 2.40 -8.74
CA GLY A 78 -8.28 2.19 -8.34
C GLY A 78 -8.11 2.10 -6.82
N LEU A 79 -8.75 3.00 -6.07
CA LEU A 79 -8.73 2.94 -4.60
C LEU A 79 -9.40 1.67 -4.06
N SER A 80 -10.54 1.29 -4.62
CA SER A 80 -11.26 0.07 -4.26
C SER A 80 -10.42 -1.19 -4.53
N GLN A 81 -9.76 -1.26 -5.69
CA GLN A 81 -8.86 -2.38 -6.04
C GLN A 81 -7.70 -2.50 -5.05
N CYS A 82 -7.05 -1.40 -4.69
CA CYS A 82 -6.01 -1.38 -3.68
C CYS A 82 -6.54 -1.90 -2.33
N GLN A 83 -7.68 -1.40 -1.88
CA GLN A 83 -8.31 -1.85 -0.64
C GLN A 83 -8.64 -3.36 -0.67
N SER A 84 -9.26 -3.84 -1.76
CA SER A 84 -9.58 -5.26 -1.91
C SER A 84 -8.33 -6.14 -1.86
N LYS A 85 -7.24 -5.75 -2.51
CA LYS A 85 -5.97 -6.49 -2.47
C LYS A 85 -5.37 -6.53 -1.05
N LEU A 86 -5.43 -5.44 -0.30
CA LEU A 86 -4.97 -5.42 1.09
C LEU A 86 -5.88 -6.25 2.01
N ILE A 87 -7.19 -6.30 1.74
CA ILE A 87 -8.13 -7.20 2.44
C ILE A 87 -7.83 -8.66 2.10
N SER A 88 -7.54 -9.00 0.84
CA SER A 88 -7.13 -10.35 0.46
C SER A 88 -5.83 -10.77 1.16
N GLY A 89 -4.91 -9.82 1.40
CA GLY A 89 -3.68 -10.07 2.17
C GLY A 89 -3.91 -10.47 3.62
N ARG A 90 -5.13 -10.36 4.15
CA ARG A 90 -5.51 -10.95 5.45
C ARG A 90 -5.54 -12.48 5.41
N GLY A 91 -5.73 -13.08 4.23
CA GLY A 91 -5.66 -14.53 4.00
C GLY A 91 -4.23 -15.07 3.84
N GLY A 92 -3.24 -14.18 3.80
CA GLY A 92 -1.83 -14.53 3.64
C GLY A 92 -1.20 -13.85 2.43
N CYS A 93 0.03 -13.40 2.59
CA CYS A 93 0.84 -12.82 1.54
C CYS A 93 2.33 -13.09 1.79
N LEU A 94 3.12 -13.09 0.72
CA LEU A 94 4.57 -13.02 0.80
C LEU A 94 5.01 -11.58 0.68
N VAL A 95 5.85 -11.13 1.61
CA VAL A 95 6.39 -9.78 1.63
C VAL A 95 7.91 -9.78 1.71
N GLU A 96 8.53 -8.83 1.03
CA GLU A 96 9.93 -8.47 1.27
C GLU A 96 9.97 -7.20 2.10
N LEU A 97 10.77 -7.22 3.17
CA LEU A 97 10.89 -6.11 4.10
C LEU A 97 12.26 -5.45 3.95
N GLU A 98 12.26 -4.15 3.68
CA GLU A 98 13.43 -3.31 3.90
C GLU A 98 13.46 -2.86 5.37
N PRO A 99 14.61 -2.97 6.06
CA PRO A 99 14.76 -2.46 7.41
C PRO A 99 14.44 -0.96 7.47
N ALA A 100 13.97 -0.49 8.63
CA ALA A 100 13.83 0.93 8.86
C ALA A 100 15.19 1.62 8.67
N SER A 101 15.33 2.42 7.61
CA SER A 101 16.41 3.40 7.56
C SER A 101 16.04 4.56 8.47
N ARG A 102 17.02 5.23 9.07
CA ARG A 102 16.78 6.50 9.77
C ARG A 102 16.33 7.53 8.74
N ASN A 103 15.04 7.58 8.44
CA ASN A 103 14.42 8.56 7.57
C ASN A 103 13.27 9.27 8.30
N SER A 104 12.75 10.32 7.67
CA SER A 104 11.78 11.26 8.25
C SER A 104 10.38 10.66 8.51
N HIS A 105 10.13 9.40 8.15
CA HIS A 105 8.79 8.79 8.16
C HIS A 105 8.56 7.77 9.29
N GLY A 106 9.58 7.49 10.10
CA GLY A 106 9.47 6.67 11.30
C GLY A 106 10.43 5.48 11.31
N ASN A 107 10.45 4.75 12.43
CA ASN A 107 11.37 3.64 12.65
C ASN A 107 10.77 2.28 12.23
N ARG A 108 9.91 2.27 11.21
CA ARG A 108 9.19 1.07 10.74
C ARG A 108 9.85 0.45 9.51
N PRO A 109 9.93 -0.89 9.41
CA PRO A 109 10.29 -1.56 8.17
C PRO A 109 9.28 -1.27 7.05
N VAL A 110 9.73 -1.35 5.81
CA VAL A 110 8.94 -1.05 4.63
C VAL A 110 8.72 -2.31 3.80
N ILE A 111 7.47 -2.62 3.47
CA ILE A 111 7.13 -3.64 2.48
C ILE A 111 7.52 -3.10 1.10
N VAL A 112 8.49 -3.74 0.46
CA VAL A 112 8.98 -3.36 -0.89
C VAL A 112 8.63 -4.37 -1.98
N ASN A 113 8.21 -5.57 -1.57
CA ASN A 113 7.56 -6.55 -2.44
C ASN A 113 6.32 -7.12 -1.75
N PHE A 114 5.25 -7.35 -2.50
CA PHE A 114 3.97 -7.85 -1.98
C PHE A 114 3.34 -8.79 -3.00
N GLN A 115 3.11 -10.04 -2.58
CA GLN A 115 2.47 -11.06 -3.38
C GLN A 115 1.36 -11.73 -2.57
N LEU A 116 0.15 -11.76 -3.11
CA LEU A 116 -0.94 -12.52 -2.49
C LEU A 116 -0.66 -14.01 -2.65
N LEU A 117 -0.85 -14.76 -1.58
CA LEU A 117 -0.96 -16.21 -1.69
C LEU A 117 -2.32 -16.50 -2.30
N LEU A 118 -2.33 -17.11 -3.50
CA LEU A 118 -3.56 -17.57 -4.11
C LEU A 118 -4.05 -18.78 -3.29
N SER A 119 -5.26 -18.65 -2.73
CA SER A 119 -6.04 -19.76 -2.18
C SER A 119 -6.65 -20.59 -3.31
#